data_AF-A0AA38I4V6-F1
#
_entry.id   AF-A0AA38I4V6-F1
#
_cell.length_a   1.000
_cell.length_b   1.000
_cell.length_c   1.000
_cell.angle_alpha   90.00
_cell.angle_beta   90.00
_cell.angle_gamma   90.00
#
_symmetry.space_group_name_H-M   'P 1'
#
loop_
_entity.id
_entity.type
_entity.pdbx_description
1 polymer ?
#
loop_
_entity_poly.entity_id
_entity_poly.type
_entity_poly.pdbx_seq_one_letter_code
_entity_poly.pdbx_strand_id
1 'polypeptide(L)'
;MLLIDAINLVKEFKQQANAVRGDIGTRVSQKLDEVLNKNAGFGVLSDFARVLQDQKVENLELDSTLVAKFKFAPTTSVDVERTFFNFKHILNDRRKNFTVDNLEHITIINCFKEN
;
A
#
# COMPACT_ATOMS: atom_id res chain seq x y z
N MET A 1 -4.80 -8.05 -3.16
CA MET A 1 -4.96 -6.99 -4.19
C MET A 1 -3.57 -6.48 -4.55
N LEU A 2 -3.26 -6.25 -5.83
CA LEU A 2 -1.99 -5.66 -6.21
C LEU A 2 -1.97 -4.16 -5.87
N LEU A 3 -0.80 -3.61 -5.63
CA LEU A 3 -0.63 -2.18 -5.40
C LEU A 3 -1.19 -1.36 -6.57
N ILE A 4 -0.91 -1.79 -7.81
CA ILE A 4 -1.42 -1.14 -9.03
C ILE A 4 -2.95 -1.08 -9.01
N ASP A 5 -3.62 -2.20 -8.73
CA ASP A 5 -5.08 -2.27 -8.71
C ASP A 5 -5.66 -1.33 -7.64
N ALA A 6 -5.05 -1.32 -6.45
CA ALA A 6 -5.49 -0.47 -5.35
C ALA A 6 -5.37 1.02 -5.69
N ILE A 7 -4.24 1.43 -6.28
CA ILE A 7 -4.01 2.82 -6.70
C ILE A 7 -4.98 3.21 -7.82
N ASN A 8 -5.23 2.30 -8.78
CA ASN A 8 -6.17 2.56 -9.87
C ASN A 8 -7.59 2.72 -9.35
N LEU A 9 -8.04 1.88 -8.41
CA LEU A 9 -9.35 2.01 -7.78
C LEU A 9 -9.55 3.39 -7.14
N VAL A 10 -8.54 3.91 -6.44
CA VAL A 10 -8.58 5.26 -5.86
C VAL A 10 -8.63 6.34 -6.94
N LYS A 11 -7.87 6.19 -8.03
CA LYS A 11 -7.88 7.14 -9.16
C LYS A 11 -9.23 7.13 -9.89
N GLU A 12 -9.83 5.97 -10.12
CA GLU A 12 -11.15 5.82 -10.71
C GLU A 12 -12.22 6.45 -9.83
N PHE A 13 -12.21 6.17 -8.53
CA PHE A 13 -13.11 6.82 -7.57
C PHE A 13 -12.95 8.35 -7.60
N LYS A 14 -11.72 8.86 -7.65
CA LYS A 14 -11.46 10.30 -7.78
C LYS A 14 -12.07 10.89 -9.05
N GLN A 15 -11.94 10.21 -10.19
CA GLN A 15 -12.55 10.65 -11.45
C GLN A 15 -14.07 10.70 -11.35
N GLN A 16 -14.69 9.67 -10.76
CA GLN A 16 -16.14 9.62 -10.54
C GLN A 16 -16.61 10.72 -9.59
N ALA A 17 -15.89 10.96 -8.49
CA ALA A 17 -16.20 12.03 -7.55
C ALA A 17 -16.16 13.41 -8.23
N ASN A 18 -15.14 13.65 -9.08
CA ASN A 18 -14.98 14.89 -9.83
C ASN A 18 -16.02 15.11 -10.92
N ALA A 19 -16.73 14.07 -11.36
CA ALA A 19 -17.82 14.18 -12.33
C ALA A 19 -19.15 14.65 -11.68
N VAL A 20 -19.25 14.61 -10.35
CA VAL A 20 -20.47 15.02 -9.63
C VAL A 20 -20.60 16.54 -9.66
N ARG A 21 -21.73 17.02 -10.19
CA ARG A 21 -22.02 18.46 -10.32
C ARG A 21 -22.68 19.03 -9.06
N GLY A 22 -22.57 20.35 -8.90
CA GLY A 22 -23.21 21.12 -7.83
C GLY A 22 -22.33 21.28 -6.59
N ASP A 23 -22.75 22.17 -5.68
CA ASP A 23 -21.95 22.62 -4.53
C ASP A 23 -21.49 21.48 -3.62
N ILE A 24 -22.34 20.46 -3.43
CA ILE A 24 -22.01 19.29 -2.63
C ILE A 24 -20.91 18.48 -3.33
N GLY A 25 -21.03 18.25 -4.65
CA GLY A 25 -20.01 17.55 -5.44
C GLY A 25 -18.66 18.27 -5.36
N THR A 26 -18.67 19.60 -5.53
CA THR A 26 -17.45 20.42 -5.40
C THR A 26 -16.81 20.28 -4.01
N ARG A 27 -17.60 20.32 -2.93
CA ARG A 27 -17.10 20.15 -1.56
C ARG A 27 -16.48 18.76 -1.35
N VAL A 28 -17.11 17.71 -1.88
CA VAL A 28 -16.60 16.33 -1.77
C VAL A 28 -15.29 16.19 -2.53
N SER A 29 -15.21 16.66 -3.78
CA SER A 29 -13.98 16.63 -4.58
C SER A 29 -12.83 17.39 -3.93
N GLN A 30 -13.08 18.61 -3.45
CA GLN A 30 -12.09 19.40 -2.72
C GLN A 30 -11.59 18.64 -1.49
N LYS A 31 -12.51 18.05 -0.72
CA LYS A 31 -12.13 17.28 0.47
C LYS A 31 -11.28 16.06 0.12
N LEU A 32 -11.63 15.36 -0.97
CA LEU A 32 -10.88 14.21 -1.46
C LEU A 32 -9.46 14.62 -1.86
N ASP A 33 -9.32 15.71 -2.62
CA ASP A 33 -8.01 16.25 -3.02
C ASP A 33 -7.17 16.63 -1.80
N GLU A 34 -7.74 17.31 -0.80
CA GLU A 34 -7.03 17.64 0.43
C GLU A 34 -6.53 16.39 1.18
N VAL A 35 -7.37 15.36 1.28
CA VAL A 35 -7.01 14.11 1.98
C VAL A 35 -5.87 13.39 1.25
N LEU A 36 -5.96 13.27 -0.08
CA LEU A 36 -4.92 12.61 -0.87
C LEU A 36 -3.62 13.41 -0.86
N ASN A 37 -3.68 14.73 -1.00
CA ASN A 37 -2.49 15.59 -1.02
C ASN A 37 -1.79 15.65 0.34
N LYS A 38 -2.52 15.57 1.46
CA LYS A 38 -1.93 15.49 2.81
C LYS A 38 -1.31 14.12 3.10
N ASN A 39 -1.68 13.08 2.36
CA ASN A 39 -1.13 11.75 2.51
C ASN A 39 0.10 11.56 1.62
N ALA A 40 1.28 11.97 2.10
CA ALA A 40 2.55 11.78 1.39
C ALA A 40 2.81 10.30 1.04
N GLY A 41 2.40 9.36 1.91
CA GLY A 41 2.56 7.93 1.67
C GLY A 41 1.76 7.43 0.45
N PHE A 42 0.58 7.99 0.21
CA PHE A 42 -0.19 7.70 -1.00
C PHE A 42 0.55 8.17 -2.27
N GLY A 43 1.26 9.31 -2.21
CA GLY A 43 2.14 9.78 -3.28
C GLY A 43 3.26 8.79 -3.58
N VAL A 44 4.01 8.37 -2.55
CA VAL A 44 5.09 7.37 -2.68
C VAL A 44 4.58 6.06 -3.27
N LEU A 45 3.45 5.54 -2.77
CA LEU A 45 2.85 4.32 -3.30
C LEU A 45 2.33 4.47 -4.73
N SER A 46 1.86 5.66 -5.10
CA SER A 46 1.48 5.98 -6.49
C SER A 46 2.69 5.95 -7.43
N ASP A 47 3.85 6.41 -6.96
CA ASP A 47 5.10 6.38 -7.72
C ASP A 47 5.62 4.95 -7.90
N PHE A 48 5.53 4.13 -6.86
CA PHE A 48 5.84 2.71 -6.96
C PHE A 48 4.91 2.00 -7.95
N ALA A 49 3.61 2.28 -7.91
CA ALA A 49 2.68 1.73 -8.88
C ALA A 49 3.03 2.11 -10.33
N ARG A 50 3.47 3.37 -10.57
CA ARG A 50 3.95 3.81 -11.89
C ARG A 50 5.19 3.04 -12.34
N VAL A 51 6.18 2.87 -11.47
CA VAL A 51 7.39 2.09 -11.77
C VAL A 51 7.08 0.63 -12.05
N LEU A 52 6.15 0.02 -11.29
CA LEU A 52 5.67 -1.35 -11.53
C LEU A 52 4.91 -1.51 -12.86
N GLN A 53 4.51 -0.41 -13.49
CA GLN A 53 3.91 -0.35 -14.83
C GLN A 53 4.93 0.11 -15.91
N ASP A 54 6.22 -0.03 -15.63
CA ASP A 54 7.34 0.35 -16.51
C ASP A 54 7.36 1.85 -16.88
N GLN A 55 6.77 2.71 -16.04
CA GLN A 55 6.83 4.16 -16.24
C GLN A 55 8.06 4.76 -15.55
N LYS A 56 8.70 5.72 -16.23
CA LYS A 56 9.81 6.49 -15.65
C LYS A 56 9.28 7.45 -14.59
N VAL A 57 9.82 7.34 -13.37
CA VAL A 57 9.60 8.29 -12.28
C VAL A 57 10.94 8.90 -11.90
N GLU A 58 11.00 10.23 -11.83
CA GLU A 58 12.20 10.97 -11.42
C GLU A 58 12.24 11.11 -9.90
N ASN A 59 13.46 11.18 -9.33
CA ASN A 59 13.68 11.39 -7.89
C ASN A 59 13.03 10.34 -6.98
N LEU A 60 13.02 9.07 -7.42
CA LEU A 60 12.56 7.98 -6.58
C LEU A 60 13.51 7.80 -5.39
N GLU A 61 12.98 7.86 -4.16
CA GLU A 61 13.76 7.73 -2.93
C GLU A 61 14.32 6.31 -2.68
N LEU A 62 13.86 5.33 -3.48
CA LEU A 62 14.20 3.91 -3.33
C LEU A 62 14.75 3.35 -4.64
N ASP A 63 15.64 2.36 -4.54
CA ASP A 63 16.12 1.63 -5.71
C ASP A 63 14.98 0.90 -6.41
N SER A 64 14.98 0.91 -7.75
CA SER A 64 13.92 0.32 -8.57
C SER A 64 13.77 -1.19 -8.33
N THR A 65 14.87 -1.88 -7.98
CA THR A 65 14.83 -3.31 -7.64
C THR A 65 14.05 -3.57 -6.35
N LEU A 66 14.04 -2.62 -5.41
CA LEU A 66 13.27 -2.71 -4.17
C LEU A 66 11.79 -2.40 -4.41
N VAL A 67 11.46 -1.53 -5.38
CA VAL A 67 10.06 -1.24 -5.75
C VAL A 67 9.30 -2.50 -6.15
N ALA A 68 9.97 -3.45 -6.83
CA ALA A 68 9.38 -4.73 -7.19
C ALA A 68 8.79 -5.49 -5.98
N LYS A 69 9.37 -5.32 -4.79
CA LYS A 69 8.90 -5.94 -3.54
C LYS A 69 7.60 -5.34 -3.00
N PHE A 70 7.22 -4.14 -3.45
CA PHE A 70 5.98 -3.46 -3.07
C PHE A 70 4.78 -3.83 -3.94
N LYS A 71 4.92 -4.82 -4.85
CA LYS A 71 3.83 -5.32 -5.69
C LYS A 71 2.55 -5.67 -4.92
N PHE A 72 2.71 -6.15 -3.68
CA PHE A 72 1.62 -6.53 -2.77
C PHE A 72 1.55 -5.62 -1.53
N ALA A 73 2.03 -4.39 -1.62
CA ALA A 73 2.00 -3.46 -0.49
C ALA A 73 0.55 -3.23 -0.01
N PRO A 74 0.27 -3.36 1.30
CA PRO A 74 -1.05 -3.13 1.85
C PRO A 74 -1.39 -1.64 1.77
N THR A 75 -2.56 -1.32 1.23
CA THR A 75 -3.02 0.07 1.02
C THR A 75 -4.12 0.49 1.99
N THR A 76 -4.73 -0.47 2.71
CA THR A 76 -5.78 -0.21 3.69
C THR A 76 -5.24 -0.39 5.11
N SER A 77 -5.78 0.37 6.07
CA SER A 77 -5.41 0.22 7.49
C SER A 77 -5.68 -1.19 8.00
N VAL A 78 -6.76 -1.83 7.53
CA VAL A 78 -7.13 -3.19 7.92
C VAL A 78 -6.06 -4.21 7.52
N ASP A 79 -5.53 -4.11 6.30
CA ASP A 79 -4.47 -5.01 5.84
C ASP A 79 -3.15 -4.77 6.59
N VAL A 80 -2.86 -3.50 6.88
CA VAL A 80 -1.70 -3.10 7.69
C VAL A 80 -1.82 -3.66 9.11
N GLU A 81 -2.96 -3.48 9.78
CA GLU A 81 -3.23 -4.00 11.12
C GLU A 81 -3.15 -5.52 11.18
N ARG A 82 -3.73 -6.22 10.19
CA ARG A 82 -3.64 -7.69 10.09
C ARG A 82 -2.18 -8.13 9.95
N THR A 83 -1.38 -7.43 9.16
CA THR A 83 0.05 -7.71 8.99
C THR A 83 0.82 -7.48 10.30
N PHE A 84 0.58 -6.37 11.00
CA PHE A 84 1.17 -6.10 12.31
C PHE A 84 0.77 -7.13 13.37
N PHE A 85 -0.49 -7.58 13.36
CA PHE A 85 -0.96 -8.65 14.24
C PHE A 85 -0.16 -9.94 14.04
N ASN A 86 0.05 -10.34 12.78
CA ASN A 86 0.87 -11.49 12.45
C ASN A 86 2.31 -11.32 12.93
N PHE A 87 2.94 -10.16 12.64
CA PHE A 87 4.30 -9.90 13.10
C PHE A 87 4.43 -9.87 14.62
N LYS A 88 3.44 -9.35 15.35
CA LYS A 88 3.41 -9.41 16.81
C LYS A 88 3.43 -10.84 17.34
N HIS A 89 2.80 -11.78 16.63
CA HIS A 89 2.83 -13.19 17.00
C HIS A 89 4.19 -13.85 16.70
N ILE A 90 4.80 -13.49 15.58
CA ILE A 90 6.09 -14.05 15.12
C ILE A 90 7.25 -13.49 15.96
N LEU A 91 7.30 -12.17 16.16
CA LEU A 91 8.38 -11.41 16.81
C LEU A 91 8.15 -11.20 18.31
N ASN A 92 7.43 -12.12 18.97
CA ASN A 92 7.20 -12.06 20.40
C ASN A 92 8.50 -12.30 21.19
N ASP A 93 8.69 -11.60 22.32
CA ASP A 93 9.81 -11.76 23.25
C ASP A 93 10.05 -13.20 23.73
N ARG A 94 9.05 -14.08 23.65
CA ARG A 94 9.21 -15.51 23.98
C ARG A 94 9.88 -16.33 22.89
N ARG A 95 10.10 -15.78 21.68
CA ARG A 95 10.71 -16.44 20.52
C ARG A 95 11.99 -15.72 20.06
N LYS A 96 13.03 -15.73 20.90
CA LYS A 96 14.31 -15.03 20.65
C LYS A 96 15.35 -15.84 19.85
N ASN A 97 15.09 -17.12 19.62
CA ASN A 97 16.10 -18.05 19.09
C ASN A 97 15.81 -18.49 17.64
N PHE A 98 15.15 -17.65 16.85
CA PHE A 98 14.97 -17.97 15.43
C PHE A 98 16.27 -17.78 14.66
N THR A 99 16.65 -18.80 13.90
CA THR A 99 17.54 -18.63 12.76
C THR A 99 16.79 -17.86 11.67
N VAL A 100 17.53 -17.27 10.72
CA VAL A 100 16.94 -16.58 9.57
C VAL A 100 16.01 -17.51 8.79
N ASP A 101 16.43 -18.75 8.55
CA ASP A 101 15.61 -19.77 7.84
C ASP A 101 14.29 -20.07 8.56
N ASN A 102 14.33 -20.19 9.89
CA ASN A 102 13.13 -20.45 10.68
C ASN A 102 12.17 -19.24 10.64
N LEU A 103 12.72 -18.02 10.67
CA LEU A 103 11.94 -16.80 10.56
C LEU A 103 11.26 -16.71 9.18
N GLU A 104 11.97 -17.07 8.12
CA GLU A 104 11.43 -17.10 6.75
C GLU A 104 10.25 -18.06 6.64
N HIS A 105 10.43 -19.33 7.06
CA HIS A 105 9.35 -20.33 7.02
C HIS A 105 8.10 -19.88 7.80
N ILE A 106 8.29 -19.35 9.01
CA ILE A 106 7.17 -18.90 9.85
C ILE A 106 6.49 -17.66 9.25
N THR A 107 7.27 -16.76 8.65
CA THR A 107 6.72 -15.57 7.97
C THR A 107 5.87 -15.98 6.78
N ILE A 108 6.34 -16.92 5.95
CA ILE A 108 5.56 -17.45 4.83
C ILE A 108 4.25 -18.06 5.33
N ILE A 109 4.28 -18.95 6.33
CA ILE A 109 3.06 -19.61 6.85
C ILE A 109 2.03 -18.62 7.42
N ASN A 110 2.47 -17.56 8.07
CA ASN A 110 1.56 -16.64 8.78
C ASN A 110 1.11 -15.46 7.91
N CYS A 111 1.94 -15.03 6.95
CA CYS A 111 1.66 -13.86 6.10
C CYS A 111 1.20 -14.25 4.70
N PHE A 112 1.42 -15.49 4.26
CA PHE A 112 0.93 -16.05 3.01
C PHE A 112 -0.20 -17.07 3.30
N LYS A 113 -1.33 -16.57 3.83
CA LYS A 113 -2.57 -17.35 3.82
C LYS A 113 -3.36 -16.98 2.57
N GLU A 114 -3.65 -18.00 1.75
CA GLU A 114 -4.69 -17.89 0.73
C GLU A 114 -5.98 -17.44 1.42
N ASN A 115 -6.51 -16.29 1.01
CA ASN A 115 -7.91 -15.93 1.26
C ASN A 115 -8.72 -16.40 0.07
#